data_AF-A0A565CE14-F1
#
_entry.id   AF-A0A565CE14-F1
#
_cell.length_a   1.000
_cell.length_b   1.000
_cell.length_c   1.000
_cell.angle_alpha   90.00
_cell.angle_beta   90.00
_cell.angle_gamma   90.00
#
_symmetry.space_group_name_H-M   'P 1'
#
loop_
_entity.id
_entity.type
_entity.pdbx_description
1 polymer ?
#
loop_
_entity_poly.entity_id
_entity_poly.type
_entity_poly.pdbx_seq_one_letter_code
_entity_poly.pdbx_strand_id
1 'polypeptide(L)'
;MSLNRNIQNKSDMTALDVLRANGPHMNTETEKIIQKAGGKSAASLSQVEKTSVILRKPVTFKEYCSTGMARYRSGVSDGTRNALLVITALIITATYQTAAQPQENDEVFYLKKMILQIVLLWGLNTVAFLLAIALTFILLPVGRVYTQWYIAISVPLMCSYGVSLYLKYRLPGIFKCTYMMVAFGFLIYLFVFYMRWKRATQKKVPNPKTELLSGGLNTKV
;
A
#
# COMPACT_ATOMS: atom_id res chain seq x y z
N MET A 1 27.34 16.81 22.04
CA MET A 1 26.83 15.71 22.89
C MET A 1 25.41 16.05 23.30
N SER A 2 24.38 15.36 22.80
CA SER A 2 22.98 15.65 23.17
C SER A 2 22.54 14.73 24.29
N LEU A 3 22.36 15.29 25.50
CA LEU A 3 21.94 14.54 26.68
C LEU A 3 20.41 14.48 26.73
N ASN A 4 19.82 13.29 26.88
CA ASN A 4 18.38 13.14 27.02
C ASN A 4 17.94 13.58 28.42
N ARG A 5 17.29 14.75 28.49
CA ARG A 5 16.88 15.40 29.75
C ARG A 5 15.62 14.79 30.37
N ASN A 6 14.93 13.92 29.64
CA ASN A 6 13.65 13.31 30.01
C ASN A 6 13.76 11.78 30.14
N ILE A 7 14.96 11.27 30.41
CA ILE A 7 15.17 9.84 30.65
C ILE A 7 14.41 9.41 31.91
N GLN A 8 13.77 8.25 31.84
CA GLN A 8 13.04 7.66 32.95
C GLN A 8 13.92 6.64 33.67
N ASN A 9 13.79 6.56 35.00
CA ASN A 9 14.41 5.49 35.78
C ASN A 9 13.57 4.19 35.68
N LYS A 10 13.98 3.12 36.38
CA LYS A 10 13.27 1.83 36.39
C LYS A 10 11.83 1.90 36.93
N SER A 11 11.48 3.00 37.58
CA SER A 11 10.15 3.28 38.15
C SER A 11 9.33 4.21 37.24
N ASP A 12 9.73 4.38 35.98
CA ASP A 12 9.09 5.26 34.98
C ASP A 12 9.08 6.76 35.38
N MET A 13 9.91 7.16 36.36
CA MET A 13 10.00 8.55 36.84
C MET A 13 11.10 9.34 36.13
N THR A 14 10.80 10.58 35.75
CA THR A 14 11.80 11.53 35.24
C THR A 14 12.52 12.25 36.39
N ALA A 15 13.60 12.97 36.08
CA ALA A 15 14.29 13.81 37.05
C ALA A 15 13.36 14.82 37.74
N LEU A 16 12.34 15.32 37.03
CA LEU A 16 11.35 16.25 37.58
C LEU A 16 10.38 15.55 38.55
N ASP A 17 9.97 14.31 38.25
CA ASP A 17 9.08 13.53 39.11
C ASP A 17 9.78 13.11 40.40
N VAL A 18 11.04 12.68 40.30
CA VAL A 18 11.87 12.33 41.46
C VAL A 18 12.08 13.54 42.37
N LEU A 19 12.30 14.72 41.79
CA LEU A 19 12.42 15.95 42.57
C LEU A 19 11.11 16.26 43.32
N ARG A 20 9.96 16.15 42.65
CA ARG A 20 8.63 16.38 43.26
C ARG A 20 8.24 15.33 44.29
N ALA A 21 8.77 14.11 44.19
CA ALA A 21 8.55 13.05 45.17
C ALA A 21 9.12 13.40 46.57
N ASN A 22 10.06 14.34 46.67
CA ASN A 22 10.61 14.82 47.95
C ASN A 22 9.64 15.74 48.74
N GLY A 23 8.47 16.07 48.17
CA GLY A 23 7.39 16.73 48.88
C GLY A 23 7.77 18.10 49.47
N PRO A 24 7.45 18.40 50.74
CA PRO A 24 7.69 19.71 51.36
C PRO A 24 9.16 20.16 51.41
N HIS A 25 10.10 19.22 51.29
CA HIS A 25 11.54 19.49 51.26
C HIS A 25 12.11 19.65 49.85
N MET A 26 11.25 19.79 48.83
CA MET A 26 11.67 19.97 47.45
C MET A 26 12.32 21.35 47.23
N ASN A 27 13.52 21.36 46.64
CA ASN A 27 14.18 22.60 46.23
C ASN A 27 13.50 23.19 44.97
N THR A 28 12.81 24.32 45.16
CA THR A 28 12.10 25.05 44.10
C THR A 28 13.05 25.65 43.05
N GLU A 29 14.30 25.96 43.40
CA GLU A 29 15.29 26.46 42.44
C GLU A 29 15.72 25.35 41.47
N THR A 30 15.97 24.15 42.00
CA THR A 30 16.30 22.97 41.19
C THR A 30 15.19 22.62 40.22
N GLU A 31 13.91 22.77 40.64
CA GLU A 31 12.77 22.54 39.76
C GLU A 31 12.76 23.53 38.58
N LYS A 32 12.97 24.82 38.86
CA LYS A 32 13.05 25.87 37.82
C LYS A 32 14.20 25.63 36.84
N ILE A 33 15.35 25.15 37.32
CA ILE A 33 16.50 24.81 36.47
C ILE A 33 16.15 23.64 35.53
N ILE A 34 15.55 22.58 36.05
CA ILE A 34 15.14 21.41 35.26
C ILE A 34 14.10 21.81 34.20
N GLN A 35 13.10 22.62 34.57
CA GLN A 35 12.08 23.10 33.63
C GLN A 35 12.67 24.02 32.54
N LYS A 36 13.57 24.96 32.90
CA LYS A 36 14.27 25.81 31.93
C LYS A 36 15.15 25.00 30.97
N ALA A 37 15.72 23.90 31.46
CA ALA A 37 16.43 22.95 30.63
C ALA A 37 15.47 22.08 29.76
N GLY A 38 14.15 22.25 29.83
CA GLY A 38 13.19 21.46 29.04
C GLY A 38 12.91 20.06 29.61
N GLY A 39 13.23 19.85 30.89
CA GLY A 39 12.81 18.70 31.66
C GLY A 39 11.30 18.69 31.87
N LYS A 40 10.68 17.54 31.61
CA LYS A 40 9.22 17.31 31.67
C LYS A 40 8.92 16.17 32.64
N SER A 41 7.74 16.20 33.24
CA SER A 41 7.23 15.11 34.07
C SER A 41 6.84 13.91 33.19
N ALA A 42 6.98 12.69 33.71
CA ALA A 42 6.58 11.46 33.03
C ALA A 42 5.12 11.51 32.56
N ALA A 43 4.23 12.10 33.36
CA ALA A 43 2.81 12.26 33.02
C ALA A 43 2.60 13.20 31.81
N SER A 44 3.54 14.12 31.56
CA SER A 44 3.49 15.05 30.43
C SER A 44 4.27 14.56 29.20
N LEU A 45 4.99 13.45 29.33
CA LEU A 45 5.61 12.77 28.19
C LEU A 45 4.54 11.94 27.50
N SER A 46 4.45 12.05 26.17
CA SER A 46 3.62 11.14 25.39
C SER A 46 4.10 9.73 25.68
N GLN A 47 3.25 8.90 26.29
CA GLN A 47 3.55 7.50 26.56
C GLN A 47 3.81 6.81 25.22
N VAL A 48 5.09 6.62 24.89
CA VAL A 48 5.48 5.92 23.67
C VAL A 48 5.04 4.48 23.88
N GLU A 49 4.06 4.04 23.09
CA GLU A 49 3.54 2.68 23.16
C GLU A 49 4.70 1.70 22.96
N LYS A 50 4.95 0.84 23.97
CA LYS A 50 6.08 -0.11 23.96
C LYS A 50 5.95 -1.01 22.72
N THR A 51 7.06 -1.27 22.03
CA THR A 51 7.11 -2.09 20.81
C THR A 51 6.51 -3.48 21.00
N SER A 52 6.60 -4.06 22.20
CA SER A 52 5.96 -5.32 22.56
C SER A 52 4.43 -5.26 22.54
N VAL A 53 3.84 -4.13 22.93
CA VAL A 53 2.39 -3.89 22.88
C VAL A 53 1.95 -3.71 21.44
N ILE A 54 2.74 -3.02 20.62
CA ILE A 54 2.50 -2.87 19.18
C ILE A 54 2.57 -4.23 18.46
N LEU A 55 3.58 -5.05 18.76
CA LEU A 55 3.77 -6.38 18.16
C LEU A 55 2.73 -7.41 18.60
N ARG A 56 2.07 -7.19 19.76
CA ARG A 56 0.97 -8.02 20.24
C ARG A 56 -0.35 -7.73 19.52
N LYS A 57 -0.46 -6.59 18.83
CA LYS A 57 -1.68 -6.27 18.06
C LYS A 57 -1.83 -7.26 16.90
N PRO A 58 -3.05 -7.77 16.66
CA PRO A 58 -3.29 -8.68 15.55
C PRO A 58 -2.95 -7.98 14.23
N VAL A 59 -2.16 -8.65 13.40
CA VAL A 59 -1.80 -8.15 12.07
C VAL A 59 -3.06 -8.05 11.24
N THR A 60 -3.39 -6.84 10.79
CA THR A 60 -4.61 -6.66 9.99
C THR A 60 -4.38 -7.27 8.60
N PHE A 61 -5.43 -7.81 7.95
CA PHE A 61 -5.35 -8.35 6.58
C PHE A 61 -4.63 -7.40 5.60
N LYS A 62 -4.87 -6.09 5.75
CA LYS A 62 -4.19 -5.02 5.01
C LYS A 62 -2.66 -5.01 5.20
N GLU A 63 -2.17 -5.27 6.40
CA GLU A 63 -0.75 -5.30 6.73
C GLU A 63 -0.10 -6.57 6.21
N TYR A 64 -0.81 -7.70 6.32
CA TYR A 64 -0.40 -8.97 5.72
C TYR A 64 -0.21 -8.84 4.20
N CYS A 65 -1.23 -8.34 3.49
CA CYS A 65 -1.17 -8.13 2.04
C CYS A 65 -0.06 -7.14 1.65
N SER A 66 0.08 -6.03 2.40
CA SER A 66 1.13 -5.03 2.17
C SER A 66 2.54 -5.61 2.35
N THR A 67 2.73 -6.46 3.36
CA THR A 67 4.02 -7.09 3.65
C THR A 67 4.33 -8.16 2.62
N GLY A 68 3.36 -9.00 2.25
CA GLY A 68 3.51 -10.00 1.19
C GLY A 68 3.89 -9.36 -0.14
N MET A 69 3.22 -8.29 -0.54
CA MET A 69 3.52 -7.56 -1.78
C MET A 69 4.91 -6.92 -1.75
N ALA A 70 5.34 -6.38 -0.60
CA ALA A 70 6.67 -5.82 -0.44
C ALA A 70 7.76 -6.90 -0.58
N ARG A 71 7.56 -8.07 0.03
CA ARG A 71 8.49 -9.22 -0.07
C ARG A 71 8.58 -9.81 -1.47
N TYR A 72 7.43 -10.03 -2.11
CA TYR A 72 7.38 -10.49 -3.50
C TYR A 72 8.21 -9.57 -4.40
N ARG A 73 8.03 -8.27 -4.23
CA ARG A 73 8.75 -7.26 -5.01
C ARG A 73 10.26 -7.22 -4.73
N SER A 74 10.69 -7.37 -3.48
CA SER A 74 12.13 -7.38 -3.15
C SER A 74 12.83 -8.66 -3.60
N GLY A 75 12.07 -9.74 -3.83
CA GLY A 75 12.62 -11.03 -4.28
C GLY A 75 12.74 -11.18 -5.80
N VAL A 76 12.17 -10.27 -6.60
CA VAL A 76 12.22 -10.35 -8.07
C VAL A 76 13.41 -9.54 -8.58
N SER A 77 14.30 -10.20 -9.34
CA SER A 77 15.45 -9.54 -9.99
C SER A 77 14.98 -8.57 -11.08
N ASP A 78 15.78 -7.54 -11.37
CA ASP A 78 15.42 -6.56 -12.41
C ASP A 78 15.28 -7.19 -13.80
N GLY A 79 16.04 -8.25 -14.10
CA GLY A 79 15.90 -9.03 -15.33
C GLY A 79 14.54 -9.73 -15.43
N THR A 80 14.14 -10.46 -14.38
CA THR A 80 12.84 -11.14 -14.32
C THR A 80 11.69 -10.15 -14.35
N ARG A 81 11.83 -9.01 -13.67
CA ARG A 81 10.86 -7.92 -13.67
C ARG A 81 10.63 -7.36 -15.06
N ASN A 82 11.70 -7.11 -15.82
CA ASN A 82 11.60 -6.60 -17.18
C ASN A 82 10.91 -7.62 -18.10
N ALA A 83 11.29 -8.90 -17.99
CA ALA A 83 10.63 -9.98 -18.74
C ALA A 83 9.12 -10.07 -18.42
N LEU A 84 8.75 -10.00 -17.13
CA LEU A 84 7.35 -10.03 -16.72
C LEU A 84 6.56 -8.81 -17.22
N LEU A 85 7.18 -7.62 -17.25
CA LEU A 85 6.54 -6.41 -17.82
C LEU A 85 6.27 -6.56 -19.32
N VAL A 86 7.18 -7.20 -20.06
CA VAL A 86 6.97 -7.52 -21.49
C VAL A 86 5.82 -8.52 -21.63
N ILE A 87 5.81 -9.59 -20.83
CA ILE A 87 4.73 -10.59 -20.85
C ILE A 87 3.38 -9.94 -20.54
N THR A 88 3.29 -9.08 -19.53
CA THR A 88 2.02 -8.40 -19.22
C THR A 88 1.61 -7.42 -20.31
N ALA A 89 2.55 -6.70 -20.94
CA ALA A 89 2.25 -5.86 -22.09
C ALA A 89 1.72 -6.66 -23.30
N LEU A 90 2.27 -7.85 -23.55
CA LEU A 90 1.78 -8.76 -24.59
C LEU A 90 0.37 -9.26 -24.29
N ILE A 91 0.10 -9.65 -23.04
CA ILE A 91 -1.25 -10.04 -22.62
C ILE A 91 -2.23 -8.89 -22.81
N ILE A 92 -1.88 -7.68 -22.36
CA ILE A 92 -2.69 -6.46 -22.57
C ILE A 92 -2.98 -6.27 -24.06
N THR A 93 -1.97 -6.41 -24.92
CA THR A 93 -2.11 -6.21 -26.36
C THR A 93 -3.01 -7.26 -27.00
N ALA A 94 -2.78 -8.55 -26.73
CA ALA A 94 -3.56 -9.64 -27.29
C ALA A 94 -5.02 -9.60 -26.84
N THR A 95 -5.24 -9.31 -25.55
CA THR A 95 -6.59 -9.18 -25.00
C THR A 95 -7.32 -7.96 -25.55
N TYR A 96 -6.62 -6.84 -25.72
CA TYR A 96 -7.16 -5.63 -26.36
C TYR A 96 -7.54 -5.86 -27.82
N GLN A 97 -6.67 -6.49 -28.61
CA GLN A 97 -6.95 -6.82 -30.01
C GLN A 97 -8.19 -7.71 -30.14
N THR A 98 -8.33 -8.71 -29.27
CA THR A 98 -9.50 -9.59 -29.23
C THR A 98 -10.80 -8.82 -28.95
N ALA A 99 -10.72 -7.81 -28.08
CA ALA A 99 -11.85 -6.93 -27.78
C ALA A 99 -12.19 -5.98 -28.93
N ALA A 100 -11.18 -5.48 -29.66
CA ALA A 100 -11.34 -4.52 -30.75
C ALA A 100 -11.68 -5.16 -32.11
N GLN A 101 -11.42 -6.45 -32.31
CA GLN A 101 -11.71 -7.13 -33.58
C GLN A 101 -13.22 -7.16 -33.87
N PRO A 102 -13.66 -6.86 -35.11
CA PRO A 102 -15.06 -6.96 -35.50
C PRO A 102 -15.55 -8.41 -35.43
N GLN A 103 -16.83 -8.61 -35.11
CA GLN A 103 -17.47 -9.92 -35.13
C GLN A 103 -18.11 -10.14 -36.51
N GLU A 104 -17.70 -11.19 -37.21
CA GLU A 104 -18.37 -11.61 -38.44
C GLU A 104 -19.73 -12.22 -38.09
N ASN A 105 -20.79 -11.68 -38.68
CA ASN A 105 -22.18 -12.00 -38.36
C ASN A 105 -22.64 -13.22 -39.19
N ASP A 106 -22.60 -14.41 -38.63
CA ASP A 106 -23.24 -15.60 -39.23
C ASP A 106 -24.53 -15.96 -38.48
N GLU A 107 -25.66 -15.69 -39.14
CA GLU A 107 -26.99 -15.39 -38.57
C GLU A 107 -27.82 -16.53 -37.91
N VAL A 108 -27.29 -17.75 -37.68
CA VAL A 108 -28.21 -18.90 -37.52
C VAL A 108 -28.13 -19.72 -36.22
N PHE A 109 -27.13 -19.57 -35.34
CA PHE A 109 -27.02 -20.39 -34.09
C PHE A 109 -26.90 -19.58 -32.78
N TYR A 110 -27.85 -18.66 -32.55
CA TYR A 110 -27.61 -17.39 -31.87
C TYR A 110 -27.42 -17.40 -30.35
N LEU A 111 -28.32 -17.99 -29.55
CA LEU A 111 -28.34 -17.69 -28.10
C LEU A 111 -27.30 -18.48 -27.27
N LYS A 112 -27.20 -19.80 -27.46
CA LYS A 112 -26.28 -20.64 -26.66
C LYS A 112 -24.81 -20.35 -27.01
N LYS A 113 -24.53 -20.12 -28.30
CA LYS A 113 -23.21 -19.72 -28.81
C LYS A 113 -22.86 -18.29 -28.37
N MET A 114 -23.81 -17.35 -28.40
CA MET A 114 -23.61 -16.02 -27.81
C MET A 114 -23.29 -16.08 -26.33
N ILE A 115 -24.04 -16.83 -25.51
CA ILE A 115 -23.81 -16.88 -24.06
C ILE A 115 -22.41 -17.44 -23.77
N LEU A 116 -22.02 -18.52 -24.44
CA LEU A 116 -20.68 -19.09 -24.27
C LEU A 116 -19.58 -18.10 -24.67
N GLN A 117 -19.76 -17.41 -25.80
CA GLN A 117 -18.80 -16.45 -26.34
C GLN A 117 -18.72 -15.15 -25.50
N ILE A 118 -19.85 -14.67 -24.99
CA ILE A 118 -19.93 -13.48 -24.12
C ILE A 118 -19.46 -13.80 -22.70
N VAL A 119 -19.77 -14.97 -22.14
CA VAL A 119 -19.41 -15.26 -20.74
C VAL A 119 -17.98 -15.78 -20.64
N LEU A 120 -17.60 -16.79 -21.43
CA LEU A 120 -16.26 -17.36 -21.34
C LEU A 120 -15.21 -16.51 -22.04
N LEU A 121 -15.38 -16.22 -23.34
CA LEU A 121 -14.33 -15.54 -24.09
C LEU A 121 -14.13 -14.12 -23.56
N TRP A 122 -15.21 -13.34 -23.45
CA TRP A 122 -15.11 -11.95 -22.99
C TRP A 122 -14.81 -11.80 -21.49
N GLY A 123 -15.44 -12.62 -20.65
CA GLY A 123 -15.20 -12.62 -19.22
C GLY A 123 -13.73 -12.93 -18.90
N LEU A 124 -13.20 -14.02 -19.45
CA LEU A 124 -11.80 -14.40 -19.25
C LEU A 124 -10.84 -13.39 -19.87
N ASN A 125 -11.13 -12.90 -21.08
CA ASN A 125 -10.30 -11.91 -21.77
C ASN A 125 -10.18 -10.62 -20.96
N THR A 126 -11.27 -10.18 -20.36
CA THR A 126 -11.22 -8.97 -19.54
C THR A 126 -10.59 -9.20 -18.17
N VAL A 127 -10.83 -10.35 -17.53
CA VAL A 127 -10.11 -10.70 -16.31
C VAL A 127 -8.60 -10.71 -16.56
N ALA A 128 -8.16 -11.30 -17.68
CA ALA A 128 -6.76 -11.31 -18.09
C ALA A 128 -6.22 -9.89 -18.33
N PHE A 129 -6.97 -9.03 -19.03
CA PHE A 129 -6.61 -7.63 -19.25
C PHE A 129 -6.44 -6.87 -17.92
N LEU A 130 -7.43 -6.96 -17.02
CA LEU A 130 -7.39 -6.29 -15.71
C LEU A 130 -6.25 -6.80 -14.82
N LEU A 131 -6.02 -8.11 -14.80
CA LEU A 131 -4.91 -8.71 -14.06
C LEU A 131 -3.56 -8.26 -14.63
N ALA A 132 -3.42 -8.18 -15.95
CA ALA A 132 -2.19 -7.73 -16.58
C ALA A 132 -1.89 -6.25 -16.30
N ILE A 133 -2.92 -5.39 -16.28
CA ILE A 133 -2.81 -3.99 -15.82
C ILE A 133 -2.35 -3.96 -14.35
N ALA A 134 -2.99 -4.70 -13.46
CA ALA A 134 -2.60 -4.75 -12.05
C ALA A 134 -1.17 -5.27 -11.83
N LEU A 135 -0.77 -6.34 -12.55
CA LEU A 135 0.59 -6.89 -12.50
C LEU A 135 1.62 -5.89 -13.03
N THR A 136 1.32 -5.19 -14.12
CA THR A 136 2.19 -4.13 -14.66
C THR A 136 2.46 -3.05 -13.61
N PHE A 137 1.43 -2.64 -12.85
CA PHE A 137 1.61 -1.71 -11.74
C PHE A 137 2.49 -2.26 -10.60
N ILE A 138 2.29 -3.52 -10.20
CA ILE A 138 3.07 -4.17 -9.14
C ILE A 138 4.56 -4.25 -9.54
N LEU A 139 4.79 -4.63 -10.79
CA LEU A 139 6.11 -4.77 -11.39
C LEU A 139 6.76 -3.43 -11.69
N LEU A 140 6.07 -2.29 -11.74
CA LEU A 140 6.69 -1.00 -12.06
C LEU A 140 7.62 -0.49 -10.94
N PRO A 141 8.78 0.14 -11.24
CA PRO A 141 9.70 0.71 -10.24
C PRO A 141 9.00 1.68 -9.27
N VAL A 142 9.45 1.73 -8.01
CA VAL A 142 8.81 2.60 -7.00
C VAL A 142 9.34 3.99 -7.28
N GLY A 143 8.53 4.82 -7.92
CA GLY A 143 8.87 6.22 -8.14
C GLY A 143 7.62 7.04 -8.43
N ARG A 144 7.60 8.27 -7.92
CA ARG A 144 6.50 9.22 -8.15
C ARG A 144 6.25 9.40 -9.65
N VAL A 145 7.34 9.51 -10.41
CA VAL A 145 7.34 9.69 -11.87
C VAL A 145 6.74 8.48 -12.57
N TYR A 146 7.26 7.27 -12.34
CA TYR A 146 6.74 6.03 -12.95
C TYR A 146 5.25 5.81 -12.67
N THR A 147 4.80 6.08 -11.44
CA THR A 147 3.37 5.95 -11.10
C THR A 147 2.49 6.98 -11.82
N GLN A 148 2.96 8.22 -12.00
CA GLN A 148 2.21 9.24 -12.74
C GLN A 148 2.07 8.89 -14.21
N TRP A 149 3.16 8.50 -14.87
CA TRP A 149 3.13 8.05 -16.26
C TRP A 149 2.27 6.82 -16.47
N TYR A 150 2.36 5.86 -15.55
CA TYR A 150 1.51 4.68 -15.59
C TYR A 150 0.01 5.04 -15.53
N ILE A 151 -0.39 5.95 -14.63
CA ILE A 151 -1.78 6.40 -14.54
C ILE A 151 -2.21 7.09 -15.84
N ALA A 152 -1.36 7.96 -16.39
CA ALA A 152 -1.63 8.67 -17.63
C ALA A 152 -1.87 7.73 -18.83
N ILE A 153 -1.19 6.59 -18.89
CA ILE A 153 -1.33 5.62 -19.99
C ILE A 153 -2.47 4.61 -19.72
N SER A 154 -2.55 4.08 -18.49
CA SER A 154 -3.50 3.01 -18.16
C SER A 154 -4.96 3.49 -18.14
N VAL A 155 -5.24 4.73 -17.75
CA VAL A 155 -6.61 5.25 -17.69
C VAL A 155 -7.24 5.33 -19.09
N PRO A 156 -6.62 5.99 -20.10
CA PRO A 156 -7.15 6.00 -21.47
C PRO A 156 -7.32 4.60 -22.05
N LEU A 157 -6.37 3.70 -21.77
CA LEU A 157 -6.39 2.32 -22.26
C LEU A 157 -7.57 1.51 -21.69
N MET A 158 -7.87 1.69 -20.41
CA MET A 158 -9.05 1.09 -19.77
C MET A 158 -10.35 1.63 -20.38
N CYS A 159 -10.42 2.94 -20.61
CA CYS A 159 -11.57 3.58 -21.25
C CYS A 159 -11.78 3.06 -22.68
N SER A 160 -10.73 3.00 -23.50
CA SER A 160 -10.82 2.55 -24.89
C SER A 160 -11.17 1.06 -25.00
N TYR A 161 -10.67 0.23 -24.08
CA TYR A 161 -11.06 -1.18 -23.98
C TYR A 161 -12.55 -1.32 -23.65
N GLY A 162 -13.04 -0.57 -22.66
CA GLY A 162 -14.47 -0.55 -22.31
C GLY A 162 -15.38 -0.12 -23.47
N VAL A 163 -14.98 0.90 -24.23
CA VAL A 163 -15.71 1.36 -25.43
C VAL A 163 -15.69 0.31 -26.55
N SER A 164 -14.55 -0.35 -26.78
CA SER A 164 -14.43 -1.40 -27.81
C SER A 164 -15.40 -2.56 -27.54
N LEU A 165 -15.50 -2.97 -26.27
CA LEU A 165 -16.44 -4.00 -25.84
C LEU A 165 -17.90 -3.56 -25.98
N TYR A 166 -18.18 -2.29 -25.68
CA TYR A 166 -19.51 -1.73 -25.84
C TYR A 166 -19.98 -1.76 -27.31
N LEU A 167 -19.12 -1.30 -28.22
CA LEU A 167 -19.42 -1.26 -29.65
C LEU A 167 -19.57 -2.66 -30.26
N LYS A 168 -18.76 -3.63 -29.82
CA LYS A 168 -18.75 -4.98 -30.38
C LYS A 168 -20.04 -5.77 -30.16
N TYR A 169 -20.71 -5.62 -29.01
CA TYR A 169 -21.82 -6.51 -28.64
C TYR A 169 -23.20 -5.85 -28.58
N ARG A 170 -23.29 -4.51 -28.55
CA ARG A 170 -24.53 -3.71 -28.69
C ARG A 170 -25.77 -4.28 -27.94
N LEU A 171 -25.60 -4.83 -26.73
CA LEU A 171 -26.69 -5.45 -25.95
C LEU A 171 -27.01 -4.65 -24.67
N PRO A 172 -28.31 -4.46 -24.33
CA PRO A 172 -28.74 -3.66 -23.18
C PRO A 172 -28.28 -4.21 -21.82
N GLY A 173 -28.05 -5.53 -21.69
CA GLY A 173 -27.52 -6.14 -20.46
C GLY A 173 -26.01 -5.92 -20.23
N ILE A 174 -25.25 -5.69 -21.31
CA ILE A 174 -23.79 -5.48 -21.24
C ILE A 174 -23.47 -4.12 -20.64
N PHE A 175 -24.37 -3.13 -20.71
CA PHE A 175 -24.20 -1.84 -20.03
C PHE A 175 -23.90 -1.98 -18.53
N LYS A 176 -24.57 -2.91 -17.83
CA LYS A 176 -24.28 -3.18 -16.42
C LYS A 176 -22.90 -3.80 -16.24
N CYS A 177 -22.50 -4.73 -17.09
CA CYS A 177 -21.20 -5.38 -16.99
C CYS A 177 -20.04 -4.44 -17.36
N THR A 178 -20.21 -3.56 -18.35
CA THR A 178 -19.26 -2.49 -18.69
C THR A 178 -19.14 -1.49 -17.54
N TYR A 179 -20.26 -1.09 -16.93
CA TYR A 179 -20.24 -0.21 -15.75
C TYR A 179 -19.55 -0.88 -14.55
N MET A 180 -19.77 -2.19 -14.34
CA MET A 180 -19.08 -2.97 -13.33
C MET A 180 -17.58 -3.09 -13.61
N MET A 181 -17.15 -3.21 -14.87
CA MET A 181 -15.73 -3.21 -15.24
C MET A 181 -15.06 -1.85 -15.07
N VAL A 182 -15.74 -0.77 -15.42
CA VAL A 182 -15.28 0.59 -15.13
C VAL A 182 -15.19 0.81 -13.62
N ALA A 183 -16.19 0.34 -12.86
CA ALA A 183 -16.17 0.36 -11.40
C ALA A 183 -15.05 -0.51 -10.83
N PHE A 184 -14.75 -1.67 -11.41
CA PHE A 184 -13.65 -2.52 -10.97
C PHE A 184 -12.28 -1.92 -11.31
N GLY A 185 -12.14 -1.30 -12.49
CA GLY A 185 -10.98 -0.50 -12.86
C GLY A 185 -10.80 0.68 -11.92
N PHE A 186 -11.89 1.32 -11.50
CA PHE A 186 -11.90 2.34 -10.46
C PHE A 186 -11.51 1.79 -9.08
N LEU A 187 -11.94 0.58 -8.71
CA LEU A 187 -11.52 -0.07 -7.46
C LEU A 187 -10.02 -0.43 -7.49
N ILE A 188 -9.51 -0.90 -8.63
CA ILE A 188 -8.07 -1.12 -8.84
C ILE A 188 -7.32 0.21 -8.74
N TYR A 189 -7.86 1.28 -9.33
CA TYR A 189 -7.30 2.63 -9.23
C TYR A 189 -7.28 3.13 -7.77
N LEU A 190 -8.36 2.93 -7.03
CA LEU A 190 -8.43 3.25 -5.60
C LEU A 190 -7.44 2.41 -4.79
N PHE A 191 -7.27 1.13 -5.11
CA PHE A 191 -6.27 0.28 -4.46
C PHE A 191 -4.84 0.77 -4.73
N VAL A 192 -4.54 1.13 -5.98
CA VAL A 192 -3.27 1.72 -6.40
C VAL A 192 -3.01 3.05 -5.67
N PHE A 193 -4.01 3.93 -5.64
CA PHE A 193 -3.96 5.22 -4.95
C PHE A 193 -3.77 5.04 -3.45
N TYR A 194 -4.49 4.10 -2.86
CA TYR A 194 -4.38 3.75 -1.45
C TYR A 194 -3.01 3.19 -1.07
N MET A 195 -2.47 2.29 -1.89
CA MET A 195 -1.11 1.76 -1.71
C MET A 195 -0.08 2.88 -1.81
N ARG A 196 -0.29 3.87 -2.68
CA ARG A 196 0.53 5.07 -2.79
C ARG A 196 0.40 5.98 -1.56
N TRP A 197 -0.83 6.26 -1.10
CA TRP A 197 -1.10 7.04 0.09
C TRP A 197 -0.44 6.42 1.32
N LYS A 198 -0.67 5.12 1.56
CA LYS A 198 -0.07 4.39 2.70
C LYS A 198 1.45 4.44 2.68
N ARG A 199 2.09 4.31 1.50
CA ARG A 199 3.55 4.44 1.35
C ARG A 199 4.06 5.86 1.65
N ALA A 200 3.33 6.89 1.25
CA ALA A 200 3.69 8.27 1.54
C ALA A 200 3.54 8.60 3.04
N THR A 201 2.52 8.06 3.70
CA THR A 201 2.30 8.24 5.13
C THR A 201 3.33 7.48 5.97
N GLN A 202 3.76 6.29 5.55
CA GLN A 202 4.80 5.51 6.24
C GLN A 202 6.19 6.17 6.16
N LYS A 203 6.53 6.84 5.05
CA LYS A 203 7.76 7.68 4.96
C LYS A 203 7.70 8.95 5.82
N LYS A 204 6.50 9.41 6.17
CA LYS A 204 6.28 10.60 7.02
C LYS A 204 6.22 10.29 8.50
N VAL A 205 6.07 9.02 8.89
CA VAL A 205 6.36 8.61 10.27
C VAL A 205 7.88 8.80 10.41
N PRO A 206 8.36 9.73 11.24
CA PRO A 206 9.79 9.83 11.50
C PRO A 206 10.23 8.44 11.92
N ASN A 207 11.30 7.91 11.31
CA ASN A 207 12.00 6.77 11.90
C ASN A 207 12.11 7.08 13.40
N PRO A 208 11.56 6.25 14.31
CA PRO A 208 11.99 6.34 15.70
C PRO A 208 13.50 6.18 15.60
N LYS A 209 14.23 7.27 15.89
CA LYS A 209 15.69 7.24 15.90
C LYS A 209 16.06 5.99 16.65
N THR A 210 16.73 5.09 15.96
CA THR A 210 17.32 3.86 16.49
C THR A 210 18.37 4.27 17.51
N GLU A 211 17.93 4.68 18.68
CA GLU A 211 18.65 4.53 19.94
C GLU A 211 18.01 3.34 20.67
N LEU A 212 17.95 2.20 19.98
CA LEU A 212 17.94 0.91 20.66
C LEU A 212 19.35 0.73 21.22
N LEU A 213 19.56 1.31 22.40
CA LEU A 213 20.58 0.84 23.32
C LEU A 213 20.29 -0.65 23.57
N SER A 214 21.00 -1.50 22.82
CA SER A 214 21.33 -2.87 23.21
C SER A 214 22.17 -2.79 24.49
N GLY A 215 21.50 -2.48 25.60
CA GLY A 215 22.08 -2.47 26.93
C GLY A 215 22.01 -3.87 27.50
N GLY A 216 23.09 -4.64 27.33
CA GLY A 216 23.43 -5.73 28.23
C GLY A 216 22.90 -7.12 27.87
N LEU A 217 23.40 -7.68 26.77
CA LEU A 217 23.67 -9.12 26.74
C LEU A 217 25.20 -9.31 26.83
N ASN A 218 25.76 -9.03 28.00
CA ASN A 218 27.15 -9.33 28.33
C ASN A 218 27.29 -9.59 29.83
N THR A 219 27.17 -10.86 30.18
CA THR A 219 27.86 -11.56 31.30
C THR A 219 27.75 -13.05 30.96
N LYS A 220 28.74 -13.61 30.26
CA LYS A 220 29.99 -14.23 30.74
C LYS A 220 29.79 -15.68 31.21
N VAL A 221 30.57 -16.56 30.56
CA VAL A 221 31.27 -17.77 31.04
C VAL A 221 30.48 -18.74 31.93
#